data_AF-A0A925SHI8-F1
#
_entry.id   AF-A0A925SHI8-F1
#
_cell.length_a   1.000
_cell.length_b   1.000
_cell.length_c   1.000
_cell.angle_alpha   90.00
_cell.angle_beta   90.00
_cell.angle_gamma   90.00
#
_symmetry.space_group_name_H-M   'P 1'
#
loop_
_entity.id
_entity.type
_entity.pdbx_description
1 polymer ?
#
loop_
_entity_poly.entity_id
_entity_poly.type
_entity_poly.pdbx_seq_one_letter_code
_entity_poly.pdbx_strand_id
1 'polypeptide(L)'
;MNRAPLIFLGIFFVIAFSWTGIVLTNHLGYASLQPVFNEDEGKAFPQVLPGNALRGKEVYRDLGCIYCHTQQVRQPGYGTDIERGWGERGSVARDYIHEKRVYLGSMRTGPDLRNVGARFAGEGGRDWHIQHFYNPDLVSKGSLMPPFRFLFETREIIGEPSVKAIHAKLPAKDQPAPGQEIVLTQRGEDLIAYLLALKDPALYPEEAARVYVPKEEPKKESEAATAPAAEATHPEAAK
;
A
#
# COMPACT_ATOMS: atom_id res chain seq x y z
N MET A 1 -26.58 46.07 35.44
CA MET A 1 -26.21 44.94 34.54
C MET A 1 -24.77 44.50 34.82
N ASN A 2 -24.46 44.01 36.03
CA ASN A 2 -23.06 43.91 36.50
C ASN A 2 -22.49 42.49 36.43
N ARG A 3 -23.25 41.53 35.88
CA ARG A 3 -22.84 40.12 35.75
C ARG A 3 -22.23 39.79 34.39
N ALA A 4 -22.21 40.73 33.46
CA ALA A 4 -21.55 40.58 32.16
C ALA A 4 -20.09 40.07 32.25
N PRO A 5 -19.20 40.59 33.13
CA PRO A 5 -17.84 40.06 33.24
C PRO A 5 -17.79 38.62 33.77
N LEU A 6 -18.70 38.24 34.68
CA LEU A 6 -18.80 36.87 35.22
C LEU A 6 -19.29 35.89 34.15
N ILE A 7 -20.29 36.28 33.36
CA ILE A 7 -20.79 35.47 32.24
C ILE A 7 -19.69 35.28 31.18
N PHE A 8 -18.97 36.36 30.85
CA PHE A 8 -17.85 36.30 29.91
C PHE A 8 -16.75 35.36 30.39
N LEU A 9 -16.31 35.48 31.65
CA LEU A 9 -15.32 34.57 32.23
C LEU A 9 -15.78 33.12 32.20
N GLY A 10 -17.03 32.85 32.59
CA GLY A 10 -17.60 31.51 32.54
C GLY A 10 -17.56 30.90 31.13
N ILE A 11 -18.01 31.64 30.12
CA ILE A 11 -17.98 31.20 28.72
C ILE A 11 -16.54 30.98 28.25
N PHE A 12 -15.64 31.92 28.55
CA PHE A 12 -14.23 31.81 28.20
C PHE A 12 -13.59 30.55 28.80
N PHE A 13 -13.85 30.27 30.09
CA PHE A 13 -13.32 29.08 30.75
C PHE A 13 -13.88 27.79 30.15
N VAL A 14 -15.16 27.71 29.84
CA VAL A 14 -15.76 26.52 29.20
C VAL A 14 -15.12 26.26 27.84
N ILE A 15 -14.95 27.31 27.01
CA ILE A 15 -14.32 27.18 25.70
C ILE A 15 -12.83 26.84 25.83
N ALA A 16 -12.09 27.54 26.69
CA ALA A 16 -10.67 27.30 26.90
C ALA A 16 -10.40 25.90 27.45
N PHE A 17 -11.21 25.44 28.42
CA PHE A 17 -11.09 24.10 28.97
C PHE A 17 -11.47 23.02 27.96
N SER A 18 -12.53 23.22 27.18
CA SER A 18 -12.91 22.31 26.09
C SER A 18 -11.83 22.22 25.03
N TRP A 19 -11.31 23.37 24.57
CA TRP A 19 -10.24 23.44 23.59
C TRP A 19 -8.95 22.79 24.12
N THR A 20 -8.56 23.11 25.36
CA THR A 20 -7.37 22.51 25.99
C THR A 20 -7.55 21.01 26.16
N GLY A 21 -8.71 20.58 26.66
CA GLY A 21 -9.04 19.17 26.83
C GLY A 21 -8.94 18.40 25.53
N ILE A 22 -9.49 18.92 24.42
CA ILE A 22 -9.43 18.26 23.12
C ILE A 22 -8.02 18.30 22.53
N VAL A 23 -7.36 19.46 22.49
CA VAL A 23 -6.07 19.62 21.81
C VAL A 23 -4.93 18.98 22.61
N LEU A 24 -4.86 19.24 23.92
CA LEU A 24 -3.75 18.78 24.75
C LEU A 24 -3.77 17.27 24.95
N THR A 25 -4.95 16.66 25.18
CA THR A 25 -5.02 15.20 25.40
C THR A 25 -4.62 14.42 24.15
N ASN A 26 -5.08 14.84 22.97
CA ASN A 26 -4.67 14.25 21.71
C ASN A 26 -3.17 14.45 21.47
N HIS A 27 -2.65 15.67 21.70
CA HIS A 27 -1.22 15.93 21.54
C HIS A 27 -0.38 15.05 22.47
N LEU A 28 -0.73 14.92 23.76
CA LEU A 28 0.01 14.07 24.70
C LEU A 28 -0.02 12.59 24.29
N GLY A 29 -1.14 12.14 23.72
CA GLY A 29 -1.29 10.78 23.20
C GLY A 29 -0.38 10.49 22.00
N TYR A 30 -0.28 11.40 21.03
CA TYR A 30 0.53 11.17 19.83
C TYR A 30 2.01 11.54 20.00
N ALA A 31 2.32 12.59 20.74
CA ALA A 31 3.70 13.10 20.88
C ALA A 31 4.61 12.17 21.69
N SER A 32 4.04 11.24 22.44
CA SER A 32 4.79 10.23 23.19
C SER A 32 5.14 8.99 22.36
N LEU A 33 4.63 8.87 21.13
CA LEU A 33 4.93 7.73 20.25
C LEU A 33 6.38 7.80 19.78
N GLN A 34 7.15 6.77 20.10
CA GLN A 34 8.54 6.59 19.67
C GLN A 34 8.66 5.38 18.72
N PRO A 35 9.70 5.30 17.89
CA PRO A 35 9.98 4.08 17.15
C PRO A 35 10.14 2.87 18.08
N VAL A 36 9.65 1.70 17.68
CA VAL A 36 9.83 0.44 18.41
C VAL A 36 10.99 -0.31 17.77
N PHE A 37 11.96 -0.74 18.59
CA PHE A 37 13.06 -1.56 18.12
C PHE A 37 12.60 -3.00 17.97
N ASN A 38 12.79 -3.56 16.78
CA ASN A 38 12.57 -4.98 16.50
C ASN A 38 13.92 -5.69 16.61
N GLU A 39 14.04 -6.61 17.57
CA GLU A 39 15.26 -7.38 17.83
C GLU A 39 15.60 -8.33 16.68
N ASP A 40 14.60 -8.92 16.02
CA ASP A 40 14.79 -9.89 14.93
C ASP A 40 15.42 -9.23 13.69
N GLU A 41 15.03 -7.98 13.41
CA GLU A 41 15.53 -7.22 12.27
C GLU A 41 16.71 -6.30 12.61
N GLY A 42 17.00 -6.10 13.90
CA GLY A 42 18.00 -5.15 14.39
C GLY A 42 17.73 -3.70 14.01
N LYS A 43 16.45 -3.34 13.80
CA LYS A 43 16.04 -2.02 13.29
C LYS A 43 14.85 -1.46 14.07
N ALA A 44 14.76 -0.14 14.13
CA ALA A 44 13.60 0.56 14.68
C ALA A 44 12.55 0.84 13.60
N PHE A 45 11.28 0.68 13.95
CA PHE A 45 10.13 0.91 13.09
C PHE A 45 9.16 1.96 13.67
N PRO A 46 8.52 2.79 12.81
CA PRO A 46 8.69 2.83 11.36
C PRO A 46 10.05 3.41 10.96
N GLN A 47 10.53 3.08 9.76
CA GLN A 47 11.78 3.62 9.24
C GLN A 47 11.56 5.02 8.64
N VAL A 48 12.58 5.86 8.71
CA VAL A 48 12.56 7.16 8.04
C VAL A 48 12.68 6.95 6.53
N LEU A 49 11.83 7.62 5.75
CA LEU A 49 11.86 7.55 4.28
C LEU A 49 13.22 8.05 3.76
N PRO A 50 13.88 7.30 2.84
CA PRO A 50 15.12 7.76 2.22
C PRO A 50 14.86 8.99 1.32
N GLY A 51 15.92 9.74 1.00
CA GLY A 51 15.79 11.03 0.30
C GLY A 51 15.09 10.98 -1.06
N ASN A 52 15.27 9.89 -1.82
CA ASN A 52 14.54 9.64 -3.07
C ASN A 52 13.05 9.34 -2.83
N ALA A 53 12.72 8.55 -1.81
CA ALA A 53 11.34 8.29 -1.41
C ALA A 53 10.63 9.55 -0.90
N LEU A 54 11.33 10.47 -0.23
CA LEU A 54 10.77 11.77 0.16
C LEU A 54 10.39 12.61 -1.07
N ARG A 55 11.23 12.66 -2.11
CA ARG A 55 10.86 13.30 -3.39
C ARG A 55 9.70 12.57 -4.06
N GLY A 56 9.71 11.24 -4.04
CA GLY A 56 8.63 10.41 -4.57
C GLY A 56 7.28 10.65 -3.91
N LYS A 57 7.28 10.91 -2.60
CA LYS A 57 6.09 11.28 -1.85
C LYS A 57 5.49 12.60 -2.33
N GLU A 58 6.33 13.57 -2.71
CA GLU A 58 5.87 14.81 -3.33
C GLU A 58 5.28 14.54 -4.73
N VAL A 59 5.88 13.63 -5.51
CA VAL A 59 5.30 13.20 -6.78
C VAL A 59 3.94 12.53 -6.58
N TYR A 60 3.81 11.65 -5.58
CA TYR A 60 2.55 11.00 -5.22
C TYR A 60 1.45 12.01 -4.90
N ARG A 61 1.82 13.09 -4.18
CA ARG A 61 0.92 14.22 -3.91
C ARG A 61 0.54 14.94 -5.20
N ASP A 62 1.52 15.31 -6.01
CA ASP A 62 1.32 16.12 -7.21
C ASP A 62 0.47 15.41 -8.27
N LEU A 63 0.53 14.07 -8.31
CA LEU A 63 -0.30 13.24 -9.19
C LEU A 63 -1.69 12.95 -8.62
N GLY A 64 -1.98 13.39 -7.38
CA GLY A 64 -3.28 13.16 -6.75
C GLY A 64 -3.57 11.69 -6.48
N CYS A 65 -2.55 10.83 -6.31
CA CYS A 65 -2.73 9.40 -6.12
C CYS A 65 -3.64 9.06 -4.91
N ILE A 66 -3.65 9.95 -3.90
CA ILE A 66 -4.50 9.87 -2.70
C ILE A 66 -6.01 9.82 -3.01
N TYR A 67 -6.46 10.33 -4.16
CA TYR A 67 -7.88 10.33 -4.51
C TYR A 67 -8.40 8.94 -4.90
N CYS A 68 -7.50 8.02 -5.28
CA CYS A 68 -7.87 6.66 -5.67
C CYS A 68 -7.33 5.61 -4.68
N HIS A 69 -6.28 5.93 -3.93
CA HIS A 69 -5.57 5.02 -3.06
C HIS A 69 -5.52 5.52 -1.63
N THR A 70 -5.85 4.63 -0.70
CA THR A 70 -5.57 4.87 0.72
C THR A 70 -4.15 4.42 1.08
N GLN A 71 -3.62 4.97 2.15
CA GLN A 71 -2.43 4.46 2.84
C GLN A 71 -2.78 4.25 4.31
N GLN A 72 -3.84 3.48 4.56
CA GLN A 72 -4.34 3.15 5.87
C GLN A 72 -5.04 1.79 5.81
N VAL A 73 -4.33 0.74 6.20
CA VAL A 73 -4.90 -0.61 6.29
C VAL A 73 -5.91 -0.63 7.42
N ARG A 74 -7.13 -1.09 7.16
CA ARG A 74 -8.17 -1.20 8.19
C ARG A 74 -7.84 -2.33 9.16
N GLN A 75 -8.27 -2.15 10.40
CA GLN A 75 -8.16 -3.18 11.42
C GLN A 75 -8.94 -4.43 11.02
N PRO A 76 -8.49 -5.63 11.41
CA PRO A 76 -9.25 -6.86 11.21
C PRO A 76 -10.68 -6.74 11.73
N GLY A 77 -11.65 -7.30 11.00
CA GLY A 77 -13.08 -7.19 11.33
C GLY A 77 -13.76 -5.89 10.90
N TYR A 78 -13.00 -4.86 10.50
CA TYR A 78 -13.53 -3.58 9.97
C TYR A 78 -13.39 -3.45 8.44
N GLY A 79 -13.26 -4.58 7.75
CA GLY A 79 -13.11 -4.67 6.30
C GLY A 79 -12.32 -5.91 5.90
N THR A 80 -12.05 -6.04 4.61
CA THR A 80 -11.34 -7.20 4.02
C THR A 80 -9.91 -6.86 3.59
N ASP A 81 -9.28 -5.86 4.21
CA ASP A 81 -7.96 -5.39 3.77
C ASP A 81 -6.87 -6.44 4.00
N ILE A 82 -6.92 -7.10 5.16
CA ILE A 82 -5.99 -8.18 5.53
C ILE A 82 -6.23 -9.41 4.64
N GLU A 83 -7.49 -9.77 4.41
CA GLU A 83 -7.87 -10.87 3.51
C GLU A 83 -7.42 -10.61 2.06
N ARG A 84 -7.41 -9.35 1.62
CA ARG A 84 -6.87 -8.91 0.32
C ARG A 84 -5.34 -8.85 0.28
N GLY A 85 -4.67 -9.14 1.41
CA GLY A 85 -3.21 -9.07 1.53
C GLY A 85 -2.65 -7.65 1.41
N TRP A 86 -3.41 -6.61 1.77
CA TRP A 86 -2.94 -5.22 1.70
C TRP A 86 -2.03 -4.82 2.86
N GLY A 87 -1.99 -5.65 3.90
CA GLY A 87 -1.09 -5.57 5.03
C GLY A 87 -1.33 -6.77 5.93
N GLU A 88 -0.38 -7.03 6.83
CA GLU A 88 -0.49 -8.11 7.81
C GLU A 88 -1.32 -7.69 9.04
N ARG A 89 -1.44 -6.38 9.26
CA ARG A 89 -2.21 -5.76 10.34
C ARG A 89 -2.81 -4.43 9.91
N GLY A 90 -3.77 -3.93 10.69
CA GLY A 90 -4.33 -2.60 10.47
C GLY A 90 -3.37 -1.51 10.91
N SER A 91 -3.30 -0.42 10.16
CA SER A 91 -2.40 0.71 10.47
C SER A 91 -2.73 1.37 11.81
N VAL A 92 -1.69 1.86 12.48
CA VAL A 92 -1.78 2.60 13.73
C VAL A 92 -1.09 3.95 13.63
N ALA A 93 -1.33 4.84 14.61
CA ALA A 93 -0.73 6.17 14.62
C ALA A 93 0.81 6.14 14.57
N ARG A 94 1.44 5.10 15.15
CA ARG A 94 2.90 4.95 15.16
C ARG A 94 3.50 4.82 13.77
N ASP A 95 2.78 4.24 12.81
CA ASP A 95 3.23 4.11 11.41
C ASP A 95 3.60 5.48 10.80
N TYR A 96 2.98 6.56 11.28
CA TYR A 96 3.08 7.88 10.66
C TYR A 96 3.95 8.88 11.44
N ILE A 97 4.66 8.45 12.50
CA ILE A 97 5.38 9.38 13.41
C ILE A 97 6.48 10.19 12.73
N HIS A 98 7.08 9.67 11.66
CA HIS A 98 8.09 10.37 10.87
C HIS A 98 7.51 11.20 9.73
N GLU A 99 6.19 11.14 9.51
CA GLU A 99 5.52 11.82 8.42
C GLU A 99 4.99 13.18 8.85
N LYS A 100 5.61 14.26 8.34
CA LYS A 100 5.11 15.63 8.56
C LYS A 100 3.69 15.85 8.01
N ARG A 101 3.36 15.18 6.90
CA ARG A 101 2.03 15.18 6.29
C ARG A 101 1.65 13.75 5.95
N VAL A 102 0.51 13.32 6.47
CA VAL A 102 0.01 11.94 6.34
C VAL A 102 -0.99 11.85 5.19
N TYR A 103 -0.89 10.78 4.40
CA TYR A 103 -1.75 10.53 3.24
C TYR A 103 -2.65 9.30 3.43
N LEU A 104 -3.55 9.34 4.41
CA LEU A 104 -4.46 8.23 4.70
C LEU A 104 -5.38 7.87 3.51
N GLY A 105 -5.77 8.88 2.72
CA GLY A 105 -6.74 8.74 1.63
C GLY A 105 -8.19 8.67 2.09
N SER A 106 -9.12 8.90 1.16
CA SER A 106 -10.56 8.92 1.46
C SER A 106 -11.38 7.96 0.60
N MET A 107 -10.86 7.54 -0.55
CA MET A 107 -11.52 6.61 -1.47
C MET A 107 -10.58 5.50 -1.93
N ARG A 108 -11.16 4.36 -2.30
CA ARG A 108 -10.46 3.14 -2.68
C ARG A 108 -10.94 2.62 -4.03
N THR A 109 -10.73 3.43 -5.05
CA THR A 109 -10.87 2.98 -6.44
C THR A 109 -9.77 1.98 -6.78
N GLY A 110 -8.55 2.22 -6.28
CA GLY A 110 -7.44 1.29 -6.31
C GLY A 110 -7.15 0.65 -4.94
N PRO A 111 -6.19 -0.29 -4.87
CA PRO A 111 -5.78 -0.92 -3.63
C PRO A 111 -5.18 0.06 -2.61
N ASP A 112 -5.23 -0.29 -1.33
CA ASP A 112 -4.41 0.40 -0.32
C ASP A 112 -2.91 0.21 -0.61
N LEU A 113 -2.12 1.26 -0.38
CA LEU A 113 -0.69 1.30 -0.71
C LEU A 113 0.23 1.33 0.51
N ARG A 114 -0.27 1.29 1.75
CA ARG A 114 0.57 1.45 2.94
C ARG A 114 1.69 0.40 3.05
N ASN A 115 1.43 -0.82 2.59
CA ASN A 115 2.41 -1.90 2.57
C ASN A 115 2.71 -2.39 1.14
N VAL A 116 2.58 -1.53 0.14
CA VAL A 116 2.84 -1.92 -1.25
C VAL A 116 4.29 -2.36 -1.46
N GLY A 117 5.25 -1.72 -0.80
CA GLY A 117 6.65 -2.12 -0.87
C GLY A 117 6.92 -3.53 -0.33
N ALA A 118 6.16 -3.97 0.69
CA ALA A 118 6.28 -5.34 1.21
C ALA A 118 5.77 -6.37 0.19
N ARG A 119 4.68 -6.05 -0.53
CA ARG A 119 4.11 -6.92 -1.58
C ARG A 119 4.99 -7.04 -2.81
N PHE A 120 5.81 -6.02 -3.07
CA PHE A 120 6.68 -5.93 -4.25
C PHE A 120 8.17 -5.92 -3.88
N ALA A 121 8.54 -6.52 -2.74
CA ALA A 121 9.91 -6.51 -2.22
C ALA A 121 10.93 -7.33 -3.03
N GLY A 122 10.49 -8.12 -4.01
CA GLY A 122 11.35 -8.96 -4.87
C GLY A 122 11.87 -8.25 -6.13
N GLU A 123 12.73 -8.95 -6.88
CA GLU A 123 13.44 -8.43 -8.07
C GLU A 123 12.51 -7.89 -9.18
N GLY A 124 11.25 -8.36 -9.24
CA GLY A 124 10.27 -7.92 -10.24
C GLY A 124 9.39 -6.73 -9.81
N GLY A 125 9.48 -6.24 -8.57
CA GLY A 125 8.57 -5.22 -8.06
C GLY A 125 8.70 -3.87 -8.75
N ARG A 126 9.94 -3.46 -9.02
CA ARG A 126 10.25 -2.23 -9.75
C ARG A 126 9.71 -2.28 -11.18
N ASP A 127 9.96 -3.39 -11.88
CA ASP A 127 9.50 -3.58 -13.26
C ASP A 127 7.98 -3.63 -13.36
N TRP A 128 7.31 -4.22 -12.35
CA TRP A 128 5.85 -4.18 -12.25
C TRP A 128 5.35 -2.73 -12.17
N HIS A 129 5.95 -1.89 -11.32
CA HIS A 129 5.56 -0.49 -11.19
C HIS A 129 5.84 0.32 -12.47
N ILE A 130 6.97 0.08 -13.14
CA ILE A 130 7.30 0.71 -14.43
C ILE A 130 6.21 0.38 -15.46
N GLN A 131 5.86 -0.89 -15.62
CA GLN A 131 4.82 -1.31 -16.56
C GLN A 131 3.44 -0.76 -16.16
N HIS A 132 3.11 -0.81 -14.87
CA HIS A 132 1.85 -0.32 -14.34
C HIS A 132 1.67 1.18 -14.60
N PHE A 133 2.69 2.00 -14.38
CA PHE A 133 2.60 3.43 -14.64
C PHE A 133 2.49 3.77 -16.12
N TYR A 134 3.14 3.01 -17.00
CA TYR A 134 3.02 3.26 -18.44
C TYR A 134 1.64 2.88 -18.98
N ASN A 135 1.18 1.69 -18.62
CA ASN A 135 -0.13 1.18 -18.99
C ASN A 135 -0.61 0.15 -17.94
N PRO A 136 -1.50 0.57 -17.01
CA PRO A 136 -1.97 -0.28 -15.93
C PRO A 136 -2.56 -1.61 -16.38
N ASP A 137 -3.18 -1.67 -17.56
CA ASP A 137 -3.80 -2.87 -18.13
C ASP A 137 -2.78 -3.97 -18.51
N LEU A 138 -1.49 -3.65 -18.61
CA LEU A 138 -0.44 -4.64 -18.89
C LEU A 138 -0.28 -5.64 -17.76
N VAL A 139 -0.34 -5.16 -16.53
CA VAL A 139 -0.09 -5.96 -15.32
C VAL A 139 -1.31 -6.11 -14.43
N SER A 140 -2.35 -5.30 -14.65
CA SER A 140 -3.63 -5.36 -13.94
C SER A 140 -4.77 -5.19 -14.94
N LYS A 141 -5.22 -6.31 -15.50
CA LYS A 141 -6.27 -6.33 -16.53
C LYS A 141 -7.57 -5.70 -16.01
N GLY A 142 -8.10 -4.74 -16.78
CA GLY A 142 -9.30 -3.99 -16.38
C GLY A 142 -9.07 -2.93 -15.32
N SER A 143 -7.81 -2.53 -15.08
CA SER A 143 -7.49 -1.42 -14.18
C SER A 143 -8.15 -0.11 -14.63
N LEU A 144 -8.77 0.59 -13.68
CA LEU A 144 -9.33 1.93 -13.86
C LEU A 144 -8.29 3.05 -13.67
N MET A 145 -7.05 2.69 -13.29
CA MET A 145 -6.00 3.67 -13.11
C MET A 145 -5.65 4.35 -14.45
N PRO A 146 -5.53 5.69 -14.51
CA PRO A 146 -5.05 6.36 -15.71
C PRO A 146 -3.59 6.01 -16.01
N PRO A 147 -3.18 5.88 -17.28
CA PRO A 147 -1.78 5.69 -17.63
C PRO A 147 -0.98 6.99 -17.43
N PHE A 148 0.16 6.90 -16.76
CA PHE A 148 1.09 8.00 -16.50
C PHE A 148 2.25 8.03 -17.51
N ARG A 149 1.92 8.00 -18.80
CA ARG A 149 2.91 8.01 -19.90
C ARG A 149 3.84 9.24 -19.87
N PHE A 150 3.38 10.35 -19.31
CA PHE A 150 4.18 11.57 -19.12
C PHE A 150 5.34 11.41 -18.12
N LEU A 151 5.40 10.31 -17.36
CA LEU A 151 6.57 9.97 -16.54
C LEU A 151 7.68 9.27 -17.34
N PHE A 152 7.51 9.11 -18.65
CA PHE A 152 8.43 8.41 -19.53
C PHE A 152 8.91 9.30 -20.67
N GLU A 153 10.10 8.99 -21.17
CA GLU A 153 10.69 9.61 -22.34
C GLU A 153 11.13 8.53 -23.34
N THR A 154 11.03 8.82 -24.63
CA THR A 154 11.55 7.94 -25.68
C THR A 154 12.93 8.43 -26.07
N ARG A 155 13.91 7.53 -26.08
CA ARG A 155 15.29 7.85 -26.46
C ARG A 155 15.90 6.71 -27.28
N GLU A 156 16.98 7.01 -27.99
CA GLU A 156 17.75 6.00 -28.71
C GLU A 156 18.57 5.15 -27.74
N ILE A 157 18.69 3.86 -28.06
CA ILE A 157 19.51 2.92 -27.29
C ILE A 157 20.97 3.16 -27.67
N ILE A 158 21.74 3.67 -26.71
CA ILE A 158 23.20 3.83 -26.85
C ILE A 158 23.87 2.71 -26.04
N GLY A 159 24.20 1.60 -26.71
CA GLY A 159 24.78 0.42 -26.07
C GLY A 159 23.72 -0.55 -25.54
N GLU A 160 23.64 -0.69 -24.22
CA GLU A 160 22.68 -1.59 -23.57
C GLU A 160 21.37 -0.87 -23.20
N PRO A 161 20.21 -1.56 -23.25
CA PRO A 161 18.94 -1.01 -22.78
C PRO A 161 19.01 -0.58 -21.31
N SER A 162 18.33 0.51 -20.98
CA SER A 162 18.29 1.02 -19.61
C SER A 162 17.55 0.08 -18.67
N VAL A 163 18.06 -0.07 -17.45
CA VAL A 163 17.31 -0.68 -16.32
C VAL A 163 16.04 0.10 -15.93
N LYS A 164 15.83 1.30 -16.49
CA LYS A 164 14.63 2.13 -16.28
C LYS A 164 13.65 1.99 -17.45
N ALA A 165 13.99 1.19 -18.45
CA ALA A 165 13.17 1.02 -19.63
C ALA A 165 12.03 0.03 -19.38
N ILE A 166 10.99 0.14 -20.19
CA ILE A 166 9.93 -0.86 -20.21
C ILE A 166 10.43 -2.09 -20.96
N HIS A 167 10.66 -3.19 -20.24
CA HIS A 167 11.07 -4.46 -20.82
C HIS A 167 9.91 -5.35 -21.28
N ALA A 168 8.67 -5.00 -20.94
CA ALA A 168 7.49 -5.76 -21.32
C ALA A 168 7.08 -5.54 -22.78
N LYS A 169 6.46 -6.57 -23.38
CA LYS A 169 5.90 -6.48 -24.73
C LYS A 169 4.70 -5.55 -24.76
N LEU A 170 4.88 -4.37 -25.34
CA LEU A 170 3.83 -3.37 -25.50
C LEU A 170 2.88 -3.71 -26.66
N PRO A 171 1.61 -3.25 -26.60
CA PRO A 171 0.69 -3.31 -27.74
C PRO A 171 1.32 -2.63 -28.96
N ALA A 172 0.98 -3.11 -30.17
CA ALA A 172 1.63 -2.65 -31.41
C ALA A 172 1.66 -1.12 -31.59
N LYS A 173 0.60 -0.43 -31.14
CA LYS A 173 0.49 1.04 -31.19
C LYS A 173 1.46 1.80 -30.28
N ASP A 174 1.96 1.15 -29.23
CA ASP A 174 2.77 1.76 -28.17
C ASP A 174 4.23 1.26 -28.19
N GLN A 175 4.61 0.46 -29.21
CA GLN A 175 5.98 -0.01 -29.37
C GLN A 175 6.88 1.14 -29.85
N PRO A 176 8.08 1.28 -29.27
CA PRO A 176 9.05 2.25 -29.76
C PRO A 176 9.54 1.88 -31.16
N ALA A 177 10.06 2.86 -31.90
CA ALA A 177 10.70 2.59 -33.18
C ALA A 177 11.93 1.68 -33.01
N PRO A 178 12.36 0.96 -34.06
CA PRO A 178 13.57 0.14 -33.98
C PRO A 178 14.77 0.95 -33.49
N GLY A 179 15.46 0.47 -32.45
CA GLY A 179 16.60 1.15 -31.83
C GLY A 179 16.24 2.21 -30.78
N GLN A 180 14.95 2.38 -30.46
CA GLN A 180 14.49 3.27 -29.37
C GLN A 180 13.98 2.48 -28.17
N GLU A 181 14.08 3.10 -26.99
CA GLU A 181 13.54 2.61 -25.73
C GLU A 181 12.67 3.68 -25.05
N ILE A 182 11.70 3.22 -24.27
CA ILE A 182 10.84 4.07 -23.43
C ILE A 182 11.34 3.95 -22.00
N VAL A 183 11.83 5.06 -21.44
CA VAL A 183 12.60 5.10 -20.20
C VAL A 183 11.89 5.94 -19.18
N LEU A 184 11.87 5.47 -17.93
CA LEU A 184 11.28 6.20 -16.82
C LEU A 184 12.14 7.43 -16.47
N THR A 185 11.48 8.59 -16.39
CA THR A 185 12.10 9.84 -15.93
C THR A 185 12.47 9.75 -14.45
N GLN A 186 13.34 10.66 -13.97
CA GLN A 186 13.69 10.72 -12.55
C GLN A 186 12.47 10.93 -11.65
N ARG A 187 11.45 11.66 -12.13
CA ARG A 187 10.18 11.86 -11.42
C ARG A 187 9.44 10.53 -11.17
N GLY A 188 9.45 9.63 -12.16
CA GLY A 188 8.89 8.30 -12.03
C GLY A 188 9.70 7.41 -11.10
N GLU A 189 11.04 7.44 -11.19
CA GLU A 189 11.93 6.67 -10.31
C GLU A 189 11.72 7.05 -8.84
N ASP A 190 11.65 8.35 -8.54
CA ASP A 190 11.40 8.82 -7.19
C ASP A 190 10.05 8.32 -6.69
N LEU A 191 8.99 8.34 -7.51
CA LEU A 191 7.67 7.80 -7.16
C LEU A 191 7.73 6.30 -6.84
N ILE A 192 8.44 5.49 -7.64
CA ILE A 192 8.62 4.06 -7.37
C ILE A 192 9.39 3.87 -6.05
N ALA A 193 10.45 4.66 -5.83
CA ALA A 193 11.21 4.60 -4.59
C ALA A 193 10.33 4.91 -3.36
N TYR A 194 9.38 5.84 -3.47
CA TYR A 194 8.39 6.07 -2.42
C TYR A 194 7.51 4.85 -2.19
N LEU A 195 6.90 4.29 -3.24
CA LEU A 195 6.00 3.13 -3.09
C LEU A 195 6.73 1.91 -2.52
N LEU A 196 7.95 1.63 -2.97
CA LEU A 196 8.75 0.52 -2.45
C LEU A 196 9.26 0.76 -1.01
N ALA A 197 9.34 2.00 -0.56
CA ALA A 197 9.66 2.34 0.82
C ALA A 197 8.47 2.14 1.78
N LEU A 198 7.23 2.03 1.27
CA LEU A 198 6.03 1.77 2.07
C LEU A 198 5.94 0.29 2.44
N LYS A 199 6.66 -0.09 3.49
CA LYS A 199 6.76 -1.46 4.00
C LYS A 199 6.96 -1.45 5.51
N ASP A 200 5.87 -1.45 6.26
CA ASP A 200 5.92 -1.55 7.71
C ASP A 200 5.37 -2.92 8.14
N PRO A 201 6.22 -3.96 8.28
CA PRO A 201 5.78 -5.26 8.78
C PRO A 201 5.70 -5.30 10.32
N ALA A 202 6.27 -4.32 11.01
CA ALA A 202 6.47 -4.38 12.46
C ALA A 202 5.15 -4.40 13.25
N LEU A 203 4.94 -5.46 14.04
CA LEU A 203 3.87 -5.54 15.02
C LEU A 203 4.20 -4.66 16.23
N TYR A 204 3.29 -3.74 16.57
CA TYR A 204 3.47 -2.87 17.72
C TYR A 204 2.69 -3.37 18.95
N PRO A 205 3.13 -3.04 20.18
CA PRO A 205 2.44 -3.46 21.40
C PRO A 205 0.96 -3.04 21.47
N GLU A 206 0.62 -1.86 20.94
CA GLU A 206 -0.77 -1.39 20.84
C GLU A 206 -1.67 -2.22 19.92
N GLU A 207 -1.09 -3.01 19.03
CA GLU A 207 -1.80 -3.92 18.11
C GLU A 207 -1.94 -5.31 18.70
N ALA A 208 -1.00 -5.75 19.55
CA ALA A 208 -1.07 -7.04 20.24
C ALA A 208 -2.39 -7.20 21.03
N ALA A 209 -2.91 -6.09 21.58
CA ALA A 209 -4.20 -6.06 22.28
C ALA A 209 -5.43 -6.03 21.35
N ARG A 210 -5.24 -5.89 20.03
CA ARG A 210 -6.29 -5.72 19.01
C ARG A 210 -6.20 -6.76 17.89
N VAL A 211 -5.31 -7.75 18.01
CA VAL A 211 -5.20 -8.87 17.07
C VAL A 211 -6.52 -9.62 17.05
N TYR A 212 -7.17 -9.61 15.90
CA TYR A 212 -8.25 -10.54 15.63
C TYR A 212 -7.63 -11.93 15.47
N VAL A 213 -7.95 -12.84 16.39
CA VAL A 213 -7.72 -14.27 16.20
C VAL A 213 -8.80 -14.75 15.23
N PRO A 214 -8.45 -15.18 14.00
CA PRO A 214 -9.42 -15.80 13.12
C PRO A 214 -10.02 -17.00 13.84
N LYS A 215 -11.35 -17.08 13.92
CA LYS A 215 -12.01 -18.32 14.32
C LYS A 215 -11.58 -19.37 13.30
N GLU A 216 -10.90 -20.43 13.73
CA GLU A 216 -10.68 -21.59 12.87
C GLU A 216 -12.06 -22.10 12.46
N GLU A 217 -12.42 -21.91 11.19
CA GLU A 217 -13.57 -22.62 10.64
C GLU A 217 -13.17 -24.09 10.53
N PRO A 218 -13.97 -25.03 11.05
CA PRO A 218 -13.66 -26.44 10.93
C PRO A 218 -13.58 -26.76 9.45
N LYS A 219 -12.41 -27.24 9.00
CA LYS A 219 -12.23 -27.77 7.66
C LYS A 219 -13.35 -28.78 7.42
N LYS A 220 -14.27 -28.48 6.50
CA LYS A 220 -15.11 -29.51 5.92
C LYS A 220 -14.16 -30.46 5.20
N GLU A 221 -13.94 -31.63 5.79
CA GLU A 221 -13.43 -32.77 5.04
C GLU A 221 -14.26 -32.90 3.77
N SER A 222 -13.62 -32.73 2.62
CA SER A 222 -14.23 -33.10 1.37
C SER A 222 -14.44 -34.62 1.43
N GLU A 223 -15.69 -35.05 1.61
CA GLU A 223 -16.09 -36.41 1.24
C GLU A 223 -15.68 -36.61 -0.21
N ALA A 224 -14.61 -37.39 -0.41
CA ALA A 224 -14.22 -37.89 -1.70
C ALA A 224 -15.41 -38.71 -2.22
N ALA A 225 -16.07 -38.21 -3.26
CA ALA A 225 -17.03 -38.97 -4.03
C ALA A 225 -16.29 -40.15 -4.68
N THR A 226 -16.35 -41.31 -4.04
CA THR A 226 -15.96 -42.58 -4.63
C THR A 226 -16.96 -42.92 -5.73
N ALA A 227 -16.64 -42.55 -6.97
CA ALA A 227 -17.35 -43.06 -8.14
C ALA A 227 -17.03 -44.56 -8.30
N PRO A 228 -18.02 -45.46 -8.41
CA PRO A 228 -17.75 -46.87 -8.62
C PRO A 228 -17.23 -47.11 -10.05
N ALA A 229 -16.13 -47.86 -10.14
CA ALA A 229 -15.53 -48.30 -11.38
C ALA A 229 -16.50 -49.21 -12.16
N ALA A 230 -16.77 -48.86 -13.41
CA ALA A 230 -17.50 -49.70 -14.34
C ALA A 230 -16.64 -50.93 -14.69
N GLU A 231 -17.21 -52.10 -14.40
CA GLU A 231 -16.70 -53.43 -14.67
C GLU A 231 -16.73 -53.69 -16.18
N ALA A 232 -15.55 -53.71 -16.82
CA ALA A 232 -15.39 -54.12 -18.21
C ALA A 232 -15.02 -55.61 -18.24
N THR A 233 -16.01 -56.45 -18.55
CA THR A 233 -15.84 -57.88 -18.81
C THR A 233 -15.02 -58.10 -20.09
N HIS A 234 -13.88 -58.77 -19.98
CA HIS A 234 -13.16 -59.37 -21.11
C HIS A 234 -13.85 -60.66 -21.56
N PRO A 235 -14.03 -60.92 -22.88
CA PRO A 235 -14.38 -62.23 -23.38
C PRO A 235 -13.13 -63.11 -23.54
N GLU A 236 -13.28 -64.36 -23.09
CA GLU A 236 -12.37 -65.49 -23.23
C GLU A 236 -12.30 -66.00 -24.69
N ALA A 237 -11.22 -66.68 -25.01
CA ALA A 237 -10.76 -67.05 -26.34
C ALA A 237 -11.54 -68.17 -27.06
N ALA A 238 -11.19 -68.35 -28.34
CA ALA A 238 -11.29 -69.54 -29.20
C ALA A 238 -12.55 -69.71 -30.08
N LYS A 239 -12.47 -69.28 -31.35
CA LYS A 239 -12.06 -70.08 -32.52
C LYS A 239 -12.05 -69.23 -33.79
#